data_AF-A0A5K1A5M4-F1
#
_entry.id   AF-A0A5K1A5M4-F1
#
_cell.length_a   1.000
_cell.length_b   1.000
_cell.length_c   1.000
_cell.angle_alpha   90.00
_cell.angle_beta   90.00
_cell.angle_gamma   90.00
#
_symmetry.space_group_name_H-M   'P 1'
#
loop_
_entity.id
_entity.type
_entity.pdbx_description
1 polymer ?
#
loop_
_entity_poly.entity_id
_entity_poly.type
_entity_poly.pdbx_seq_one_letter_code
_entity_poly.pdbx_strand_id
1 'polypeptide(L)'
;VGLILRALGFDNSTRIYLAAGELFGGDRFMRPLRTMFPHLVNHGSIATPEELAAMNEDGHGLVASAVDYMVCLLSDIFMPTYDGPSNFANNLMGHRLYYGFRTTLQPDRKALAPVFIAREEGRSSQAEFEASVRKVIFRSHFGGPHKRISPESFYTNSWPECFCQVSPANPGDKCPSDNVIDDLNSQLKNEENTVRAVAGEGETEGS
;
A
#
# COMPACT_ATOMS: atom_id res chain seq x y z
N VAL A 1 11.66 1.14 -9.42
CA VAL A 1 10.26 0.72 -9.16
C VAL A 1 9.60 0.18 -10.41
N GLY A 2 9.34 0.99 -11.46
CA GLY A 2 8.61 0.53 -12.65
C GLY A 2 9.19 -0.72 -13.31
N LEU A 3 10.52 -0.79 -13.45
CA LEU A 3 11.21 -1.98 -13.98
C LEU A 3 11.04 -3.24 -13.10
N ILE A 4 10.94 -3.06 -11.78
CA ILE A 4 10.68 -4.16 -10.84
C ILE A 4 9.26 -4.69 -11.08
N LEU A 5 8.28 -3.79 -11.13
CA LEU A 5 6.88 -4.16 -11.37
C LEU A 5 6.71 -4.86 -12.73
N ARG A 6 7.33 -4.34 -13.80
CA ARG A 6 7.34 -5.01 -15.11
C ARG A 6 7.95 -6.42 -15.04
N ALA A 7 9.06 -6.59 -14.34
CA ALA A 7 9.68 -7.90 -14.18
C ALA A 7 8.82 -8.89 -13.35
N LEU A 8 7.96 -8.38 -12.47
CA LEU A 8 6.97 -9.19 -11.73
C LEU A 8 5.74 -9.54 -12.57
N GLY A 9 5.60 -8.98 -13.78
CA GLY A 9 4.50 -9.25 -14.70
C GLY A 9 3.38 -8.21 -14.67
N PHE A 10 3.51 -7.12 -13.91
CA PHE A 10 2.55 -6.02 -13.97
C PHE A 10 2.63 -5.32 -15.32
N ASP A 11 1.48 -4.96 -15.89
CA ASP A 11 1.36 -4.31 -17.18
C ASP A 11 0.70 -2.93 -17.09
N ASN A 12 0.40 -2.33 -18.25
CA ASN A 12 -0.21 -1.00 -18.32
C ASN A 12 -1.65 -0.92 -17.80
N SER A 13 -2.33 -2.06 -17.58
CA SER A 13 -3.66 -2.11 -16.96
C SER A 13 -3.58 -2.00 -15.43
N THR A 14 -2.39 -2.17 -14.85
CA THR A 14 -2.15 -2.10 -13.40
C THR A 14 -2.45 -0.70 -12.89
N ARG A 15 -3.34 -0.60 -11.89
CA ARG A 15 -3.61 0.64 -11.15
C ARG A 15 -2.56 0.82 -10.07
N ILE A 16 -1.88 1.95 -10.06
CA ILE A 16 -0.84 2.27 -9.08
C ILE A 16 -1.27 3.50 -8.32
N TYR A 17 -1.38 3.37 -7.00
CA TYR A 17 -1.49 4.50 -6.10
C TYR A 17 -0.11 4.87 -5.58
N LEU A 18 0.26 6.15 -5.69
CA LEU A 18 1.51 6.69 -5.18
C LEU A 18 1.23 7.56 -3.95
N ALA A 19 1.46 6.97 -2.77
CA ALA A 19 1.54 7.70 -1.51
C ALA A 19 2.92 8.36 -1.39
N ALA A 20 2.97 9.67 -1.65
CA ALA A 20 4.20 10.45 -1.55
C ALA A 20 3.85 11.93 -1.31
N GLY A 21 4.74 12.62 -0.58
CA GLY A 21 4.76 14.08 -0.58
C GLY A 21 5.34 14.63 -1.89
N GLU A 22 5.86 15.86 -1.85
CA GLU A 22 6.52 16.44 -3.03
C GLU A 22 7.68 15.57 -3.51
N LEU A 23 7.60 15.18 -4.79
CA LEU A 23 8.60 14.33 -5.41
C LEU A 23 9.77 15.19 -5.89
N PHE A 24 10.98 14.84 -5.45
CA PHE A 24 12.20 15.49 -5.94
C PHE A 24 12.30 15.36 -7.47
N GLY A 25 12.41 16.52 -8.14
CA GLY A 25 12.46 16.62 -9.61
C GLY A 25 11.14 16.36 -10.34
N GLY A 26 10.03 16.21 -9.61
CA GLY A 26 8.65 16.26 -10.11
C GLY A 26 8.37 15.40 -11.35
N ASP A 27 7.72 15.99 -12.35
CA ASP A 27 7.28 15.28 -13.56
C ASP A 27 8.43 14.64 -14.34
N ARG A 28 9.63 15.21 -14.31
CA ARG A 28 10.79 14.70 -15.05
C ARG A 28 11.09 13.24 -14.69
N PHE A 29 11.05 12.90 -13.40
CA PHE A 29 11.31 11.54 -12.93
C PHE A 29 10.06 10.66 -12.91
N MET A 30 8.88 11.26 -12.89
CA MET A 30 7.61 10.52 -12.90
C MET A 30 7.14 10.12 -14.30
N ARG A 31 7.53 10.86 -15.34
CA ARG A 31 7.12 10.58 -16.72
C ARG A 31 7.44 9.15 -17.16
N PRO A 32 8.66 8.60 -16.98
CA PRO A 32 8.93 7.21 -17.36
C PRO A 32 8.02 6.21 -16.65
N LEU A 33 7.70 6.45 -15.37
CA LEU A 33 6.82 5.56 -14.61
C LEU A 33 5.38 5.64 -15.10
N ARG A 34 4.86 6.86 -15.37
CA ARG A 34 3.53 7.07 -15.97
C ARG A 34 3.42 6.48 -17.37
N THR A 35 4.49 6.53 -18.17
CA THR A 35 4.53 5.88 -19.49
C THR A 35 4.44 4.35 -19.37
N MET A 36 5.06 3.75 -18.35
CA MET A 36 4.96 2.31 -18.11
C MET A 36 3.59 1.92 -17.54
N PHE A 37 3.00 2.77 -16.70
CA PHE A 37 1.77 2.55 -15.94
C PHE A 37 0.87 3.79 -16.02
N PRO A 38 -0.03 3.85 -17.03
CA PRO A 38 -0.86 5.03 -17.28
C PRO A 38 -1.90 5.29 -16.17
N HIS A 39 -2.30 4.25 -15.43
CA HIS A 39 -3.24 4.36 -14.30
C HIS A 39 -2.52 4.68 -12.97
N LEU A 40 -1.57 5.62 -13.01
CA LEU A 40 -0.84 6.07 -11.83
C LEU A 40 -1.51 7.32 -11.22
N VAL A 41 -2.02 7.15 -10.01
CA VAL A 41 -2.81 8.15 -9.26
C VAL A 41 -2.20 8.41 -7.88
N ASN A 42 -2.59 9.50 -7.25
CA ASN A 42 -2.32 9.87 -5.86
C ASN A 42 -3.54 10.60 -5.28
N HIS A 43 -3.53 10.97 -3.99
CA HIS A 43 -4.64 11.66 -3.33
C HIS A 43 -5.11 12.89 -4.13
N GLY A 44 -4.18 13.71 -4.64
CA GLY A 44 -4.52 14.91 -5.40
C GLY A 44 -5.19 14.67 -6.75
N SER A 45 -5.08 13.46 -7.31
CA SER A 45 -5.75 13.08 -8.57
C SER A 45 -7.07 12.34 -8.38
N ILE A 46 -7.34 11.83 -7.18
CA ILE A 46 -8.58 11.09 -6.88
C ILE A 46 -9.59 11.90 -6.09
N ALA A 47 -9.15 12.92 -5.35
CA ALA A 47 -10.00 13.81 -4.58
C ALA A 47 -10.72 14.83 -5.47
N THR A 48 -11.94 15.23 -5.08
CA THR A 48 -12.61 16.39 -5.71
C THR A 48 -11.88 17.70 -5.38
N PRO A 49 -12.09 18.78 -6.13
CA PRO A 49 -11.51 20.09 -5.80
C PRO A 49 -11.84 20.54 -4.37
N GLU A 50 -13.05 20.24 -3.89
CA GLU A 50 -13.52 20.59 -2.54
C GLU A 50 -12.79 19.75 -1.48
N GLU A 51 -12.69 18.44 -1.68
CA GLU A 51 -11.94 17.54 -0.79
C GLU A 51 -10.46 17.92 -0.75
N LEU A 52 -9.87 18.18 -1.91
CA LEU A 52 -8.48 18.58 -2.04
C LEU A 52 -8.22 19.93 -1.38
N ALA A 53 -9.15 20.89 -1.47
CA ALA A 53 -9.05 22.15 -0.75
C ALA A 53 -9.04 21.91 0.76
N ALA A 54 -9.97 21.10 1.28
CA ALA A 54 -10.02 20.74 2.70
C ALA A 54 -8.75 20.00 3.18
N MET A 55 -8.11 19.18 2.33
CA MET A 55 -6.84 18.52 2.64
C MET A 55 -5.65 19.49 2.68
N ASN A 56 -5.72 20.58 1.95
CA ASN A 56 -4.65 21.58 1.82
C ASN A 56 -4.85 22.81 2.73
N GLU A 57 -5.95 22.88 3.48
CA GLU A 57 -6.15 23.93 4.49
C GLU A 57 -5.04 23.89 5.56
N ASP A 58 -4.64 25.07 6.04
CA ASP A 58 -3.56 25.20 7.03
C ASP A 58 -3.85 24.35 8.28
N GLY A 59 -2.97 23.40 8.58
CA GLY A 59 -3.13 22.45 9.69
C GLY A 59 -3.74 21.09 9.32
N HIS A 60 -4.19 20.89 8.08
CA HIS A 60 -4.85 19.66 7.60
C HIS A 60 -3.94 18.70 6.81
N GLY A 61 -2.62 18.94 6.74
CA GLY A 61 -1.68 18.05 6.03
C GLY A 61 -1.66 16.59 6.50
N LEU A 62 -2.23 16.30 7.69
CA LEU A 62 -2.46 14.94 8.18
C LEU A 62 -3.56 14.19 7.42
N VAL A 63 -4.54 14.88 6.84
CA VAL A 63 -5.65 14.26 6.10
C VAL A 63 -5.14 13.58 4.83
N ALA A 64 -4.26 14.23 4.07
CA ALA A 64 -3.60 13.61 2.91
C ALA A 64 -2.82 12.36 3.29
N SER A 65 -2.11 12.42 4.41
CA SER A 65 -1.39 11.26 4.94
C SER A 65 -2.33 10.14 5.39
N ALA A 66 -3.50 10.47 5.93
CA ALA A 66 -4.51 9.50 6.33
C ALA A 66 -5.15 8.80 5.12
N VAL A 67 -5.46 9.54 4.06
CA VAL A 67 -5.94 8.98 2.78
C VAL A 67 -4.88 8.06 2.18
N ASP A 68 -3.64 8.53 2.08
CA ASP A 68 -2.51 7.74 1.61
C ASP A 68 -2.37 6.43 2.41
N TYR A 69 -2.50 6.51 3.74
CA TYR A 69 -2.43 5.35 4.63
C TYR A 69 -3.56 4.35 4.35
N MET A 70 -4.81 4.81 4.28
CA MET A 70 -5.96 3.92 4.06
C MET A 70 -5.92 3.24 2.70
N VAL A 71 -5.58 3.97 1.62
CA VAL A 71 -5.45 3.38 0.29
C VAL A 71 -4.34 2.33 0.27
N CYS A 72 -3.19 2.62 0.89
CA CYS A 72 -2.07 1.69 0.97
C CYS A 72 -2.34 0.49 1.90
N LEU A 73 -3.19 0.65 2.92
CA LEU A 73 -3.62 -0.46 3.80
C LEU A 73 -4.54 -1.42 3.05
N LEU A 74 -5.48 -0.89 2.26
CA LEU A 74 -6.51 -1.67 1.60
C LEU A 74 -6.08 -2.21 0.22
N SER A 75 -4.99 -1.69 -0.36
CA SER A 75 -4.47 -2.18 -1.63
C SER A 75 -4.12 -3.67 -1.61
N ASP A 76 -4.20 -4.32 -2.77
CA ASP A 76 -3.82 -5.73 -2.93
C ASP A 76 -2.35 -5.92 -2.56
N ILE A 77 -1.50 -4.99 -3.00
CA ILE A 77 -0.05 -5.03 -2.82
C ILE A 77 0.45 -3.68 -2.35
N PHE A 78 1.32 -3.69 -1.34
CA PHE A 78 2.06 -2.52 -0.89
C PHE A 78 3.56 -2.70 -1.17
N MET A 79 4.22 -1.67 -1.71
CA MET A 79 5.66 -1.68 -1.96
C MET A 79 6.29 -0.41 -1.39
N PRO A 80 6.95 -0.46 -0.22
CA PRO A 80 7.68 0.69 0.30
C PRO A 80 8.88 1.04 -0.60
N THR A 81 9.01 2.32 -0.93
CA THR A 81 10.08 2.87 -1.78
C THR A 81 11.15 3.62 -0.99
N TYR A 82 11.08 3.60 0.34
CA TYR A 82 12.12 4.10 1.25
C TYR A 82 12.56 2.97 2.18
N ASP A 83 13.88 2.82 2.39
CA ASP A 83 14.52 1.75 3.17
C ASP A 83 15.09 2.24 4.51
N GLY A 84 14.91 3.52 4.83
CA GLY A 84 15.22 4.07 6.15
C GLY A 84 14.02 3.96 7.11
N PRO A 85 14.17 4.47 8.36
CA PRO A 85 13.11 4.44 9.35
C PRO A 85 11.97 5.38 8.93
N SER A 86 10.96 4.83 8.27
CA SER A 86 9.72 5.54 7.94
C SER A 86 8.61 5.04 8.84
N ASN A 87 8.11 5.92 9.72
CA ASN A 87 6.95 5.60 10.56
C ASN A 87 5.75 5.19 9.71
N PHE A 88 5.53 5.84 8.56
CA PHE A 88 4.44 5.53 7.64
C PHE A 88 4.56 4.10 7.10
N ALA A 89 5.68 3.76 6.47
CA ALA A 89 5.86 2.44 5.88
C ALA A 89 5.88 1.35 6.96
N ASN A 90 6.54 1.60 8.08
CA ASN A 90 6.66 0.62 9.15
C ASN A 90 5.31 0.26 9.77
N ASN A 91 4.52 1.28 10.15
CA ASN A 91 3.20 1.08 10.71
C ASN A 91 2.26 0.42 9.71
N LEU A 92 2.35 0.79 8.42
CA LEU A 92 1.50 0.21 7.39
C LEU A 92 1.84 -1.26 7.13
N MET A 93 3.12 -1.63 7.14
CA MET A 93 3.53 -3.04 7.03
C MET A 93 3.02 -3.88 8.20
N GLY A 94 3.15 -3.39 9.43
CA GLY A 94 2.63 -4.09 10.61
C GLY A 94 1.10 -4.19 10.60
N HIS A 95 0.40 -3.12 10.21
CA HIS A 95 -1.05 -3.13 10.09
C HIS A 95 -1.51 -4.09 8.99
N ARG A 96 -0.85 -4.11 7.82
CA ARG A 96 -1.12 -5.08 6.75
C ARG A 96 -0.85 -6.52 7.18
N LEU A 97 0.19 -6.75 8.00
CA LEU A 97 0.49 -8.06 8.57
C LEU A 97 -0.60 -8.50 9.56
N TYR A 98 -0.99 -7.61 10.47
CA TYR A 98 -2.08 -7.83 11.42
C TYR A 98 -3.41 -8.12 10.72
N TYR A 99 -3.67 -7.39 9.65
CA TYR A 99 -4.94 -7.35 8.97
C TYR A 99 -4.99 -8.32 7.79
N GLY A 100 -4.89 -9.61 8.11
CA GLY A 100 -5.04 -10.70 7.13
C GLY A 100 -3.81 -10.97 6.28
N PHE A 101 -2.60 -10.70 6.81
CA PHE A 101 -1.35 -11.06 6.16
C PHE A 101 -1.24 -10.51 4.71
N ARG A 102 -1.64 -9.24 4.54
CA ARG A 102 -1.74 -8.61 3.22
C ARG A 102 -0.38 -8.47 2.56
N THR A 103 -0.36 -8.65 1.25
CA THR A 103 0.89 -8.73 0.48
C THR A 103 1.69 -7.44 0.55
N THR A 104 2.94 -7.56 1.00
CA THR A 104 3.93 -6.48 0.99
C THR A 104 5.16 -6.92 0.21
N LEU A 105 5.55 -6.14 -0.79
CA LEU A 105 6.77 -6.31 -1.57
C LEU A 105 7.85 -5.40 -1.01
N GLN A 106 8.80 -5.94 -0.27
CA GLN A 106 9.97 -5.19 0.19
C GLN A 106 11.19 -5.57 -0.65
N PRO A 107 11.59 -4.74 -1.64
CA PRO A 107 12.70 -5.07 -2.52
C PRO A 107 14.04 -4.93 -1.78
N ASP A 108 14.84 -5.98 -1.74
CA ASP A 108 16.24 -5.89 -1.28
C ASP A 108 17.05 -5.11 -2.32
N ARG A 109 17.26 -3.82 -2.04
CA ARG A 109 18.00 -2.92 -2.94
C ARG A 109 19.44 -3.32 -3.13
N LYS A 110 20.09 -3.86 -2.10
CA LYS A 110 21.49 -4.29 -2.17
C LYS A 110 21.60 -5.49 -3.10
N ALA A 111 20.65 -6.44 -3.01
CA ALA A 111 20.60 -7.58 -3.91
C ALA A 111 20.14 -7.20 -5.34
N LEU A 112 19.31 -6.16 -5.50
CA LEU A 112 18.89 -5.67 -6.81
C LEU A 112 19.96 -4.84 -7.53
N ALA A 113 20.79 -4.09 -6.80
CA ALA A 113 21.82 -3.22 -7.38
C ALA A 113 22.67 -3.88 -8.48
N PRO A 114 23.30 -5.06 -8.27
CA PRO A 114 24.08 -5.71 -9.32
C PRO A 114 23.25 -6.15 -10.53
N VAL A 115 21.96 -6.47 -10.34
CA VAL A 115 21.04 -6.84 -11.43
C VAL A 115 20.77 -5.64 -12.33
N PHE A 116 20.58 -4.46 -11.75
CA PHE A 116 20.37 -3.22 -12.51
C PHE A 116 21.65 -2.77 -13.23
N ILE A 117 22.82 -2.89 -12.59
CA ILE A 117 24.12 -2.58 -13.20
C ILE A 117 24.36 -3.48 -14.43
N ALA A 118 24.18 -4.80 -14.29
CA ALA A 118 24.37 -5.74 -15.40
C ALA A 118 23.42 -5.46 -16.58
N ARG A 119 22.20 -4.97 -16.32
CA ARG A 119 21.27 -4.52 -17.35
C ARG A 119 21.79 -3.28 -18.07
N GLU A 120 22.21 -2.26 -17.32
CA GLU A 120 22.68 -0.99 -17.86
C GLU A 120 23.95 -1.15 -18.71
N GLU A 121 24.83 -2.07 -18.31
CA GLU A 121 26.04 -2.43 -19.06
C GLU A 121 25.78 -3.38 -20.24
N GLY A 122 24.53 -3.77 -20.50
CA GLY A 122 24.17 -4.69 -21.59
C GLY A 122 24.64 -6.13 -21.40
N ARG A 123 24.98 -6.52 -20.16
CA ARG A 123 25.46 -7.87 -19.80
C ARG A 123 24.34 -8.87 -19.51
N SER A 124 23.08 -8.46 -19.61
CA SER A 124 21.92 -9.32 -19.40
C SER A 124 20.82 -9.03 -20.42
N SER A 125 20.26 -10.10 -20.99
CA SER A 125 19.04 -10.02 -21.79
C SER A 125 17.85 -9.60 -20.93
N GLN A 126 16.76 -9.17 -21.58
CA GLN A 126 15.53 -8.81 -20.89
C GLN A 126 15.00 -9.97 -20.02
N ALA A 127 15.00 -11.20 -20.56
CA ALA A 127 14.52 -12.37 -19.83
C ALA A 127 15.38 -12.70 -18.59
N GLU A 128 16.70 -12.59 -18.71
CA GLU A 128 17.64 -12.80 -17.60
C GLU A 128 17.49 -11.72 -16.51
N PHE A 129 17.34 -10.46 -16.92
CA PHE A 129 17.08 -9.35 -16.00
C PHE A 129 15.80 -9.62 -15.20
N GLU A 130 14.69 -9.94 -15.88
CA GLU A 130 13.42 -10.17 -15.21
C GLU A 130 13.46 -11.39 -14.29
N ALA A 131 14.09 -12.50 -14.73
CA ALA A 131 14.29 -13.68 -13.89
C ALA A 131 15.12 -13.36 -12.64
N SER A 132 16.16 -12.53 -12.78
CA SER A 132 17.01 -12.10 -11.67
C SER A 132 16.25 -11.22 -10.68
N VAL A 133 15.44 -10.27 -11.17
CA VAL A 133 14.56 -9.45 -10.33
C VAL A 133 13.57 -10.33 -9.58
N ARG A 134 12.86 -11.24 -10.26
CA ARG A 134 11.92 -12.19 -9.65
C ARG A 134 12.61 -13.02 -8.56
N LYS A 135 13.82 -13.52 -8.83
CA LYS A 135 14.61 -14.28 -7.84
C LYS A 135 14.95 -13.47 -6.59
N VAL A 136 15.27 -12.18 -6.72
CA VAL A 136 15.56 -11.33 -5.56
C VAL A 136 14.27 -11.04 -4.79
N ILE A 137 13.18 -10.71 -5.48
CA ILE A 137 11.90 -10.40 -4.84
C ILE A 137 11.32 -11.63 -4.14
N PHE A 138 11.34 -12.82 -4.75
CA PHE A 138 10.79 -14.06 -4.16
C PHE A 138 11.57 -14.63 -2.96
N ARG A 139 12.68 -13.99 -2.56
CA ARG A 139 13.37 -14.33 -1.31
C ARG A 139 12.74 -13.67 -0.08
N SER A 140 11.94 -12.62 -0.25
CA SER A 140 11.30 -11.92 0.86
C SER A 140 9.95 -12.55 1.22
N HIS A 141 9.50 -12.27 2.45
CA HIS A 141 8.17 -12.67 2.90
C HIS A 141 7.13 -11.71 2.32
N PHE A 142 6.19 -12.23 1.54
CA PHE A 142 5.09 -11.48 0.92
C PHE A 142 3.96 -11.13 1.89
N GLY A 143 4.28 -10.69 3.10
CA GLY A 143 3.28 -10.34 4.11
C GLY A 143 2.74 -11.51 4.95
N GLY A 144 3.46 -12.62 5.07
CA GLY A 144 3.07 -13.74 5.95
C GLY A 144 3.61 -13.64 7.38
N PRO A 145 3.06 -14.43 8.33
CA PRO A 145 3.57 -14.50 9.70
C PRO A 145 5.00 -15.05 9.68
N HIS A 146 5.90 -14.35 10.36
CA HIS A 146 7.29 -14.77 10.50
C HIS A 146 7.84 -14.28 11.84
N LYS A 147 8.87 -14.96 12.34
CA LYS A 147 9.51 -14.59 13.58
C LYS A 147 10.27 -13.27 13.37
N ARG A 148 10.00 -12.30 14.23
CA ARG A 148 10.73 -11.02 14.23
C ARG A 148 12.22 -11.24 14.46
N ILE A 149 13.07 -10.70 13.58
CA ILE A 149 14.53 -10.77 13.66
C ILE A 149 15.11 -9.36 13.70
N SER A 150 15.96 -9.07 14.68
CA SER A 150 16.64 -7.76 14.80
C SER A 150 17.33 -7.39 13.48
N PRO A 151 17.16 -6.16 12.95
CA PRO A 151 16.61 -4.96 13.62
C PRO A 151 15.11 -4.72 13.40
N GLU A 152 14.33 -5.71 12.96
CA GLU A 152 12.89 -5.55 12.74
C GLU A 152 12.16 -5.12 14.02
N SER A 153 11.30 -4.10 13.89
CA SER A 153 10.56 -3.52 15.00
C SER A 153 9.26 -4.26 15.30
N PHE A 154 8.75 -4.09 16.52
CA PHE A 154 7.42 -4.57 16.88
C PHE A 154 6.29 -3.92 16.04
N TYR A 155 6.47 -2.66 15.62
CA TYR A 155 5.49 -1.94 14.81
C TYR A 155 5.44 -2.43 13.35
N THR A 156 6.52 -3.03 12.86
CA THR A 156 6.57 -3.66 11.52
C THR A 156 6.10 -5.10 11.57
N ASN A 157 6.29 -5.78 12.70
CA ASN A 157 5.91 -7.16 12.89
C ASN A 157 5.55 -7.43 14.35
N SER A 158 4.24 -7.44 14.64
CA SER A 158 3.69 -7.71 15.98
C SER A 158 3.41 -9.19 16.21
N TRP A 159 3.83 -10.07 15.29
CA TRP A 159 3.63 -11.51 15.39
C TRP A 159 4.72 -12.16 16.28
N PRO A 160 4.35 -13.10 17.17
CA PRO A 160 2.99 -13.59 17.44
C PRO A 160 2.25 -12.82 18.55
N GLU A 161 2.89 -11.84 19.21
CA GLU A 161 2.45 -11.34 20.52
C GLU A 161 1.10 -10.61 20.51
N CYS A 162 0.71 -10.00 19.39
CA CYS A 162 -0.56 -9.28 19.26
C CYS A 162 -1.64 -10.04 18.50
N PHE A 163 -1.37 -11.26 18.06
CA PHE A 163 -2.31 -12.00 17.25
C PHE A 163 -3.14 -12.92 18.11
N CYS A 164 -4.44 -12.91 17.83
CA CYS A 164 -5.34 -13.92 18.36
C CYS A 164 -4.90 -15.32 17.91
N GLN A 165 -5.24 -16.32 18.71
CA GLN A 165 -4.98 -17.71 18.44
C GLN A 165 -6.27 -18.38 17.97
N VAL A 166 -6.16 -19.25 16.96
CA VAL A 166 -7.30 -20.04 16.46
C VAL A 166 -7.79 -21.03 17.52
N SER A 167 -6.85 -21.58 18.30
CA SER A 167 -7.10 -22.53 19.39
C SER A 167 -6.38 -22.10 20.67
N PRO A 168 -6.85 -21.04 21.35
CA PRO A 168 -6.16 -20.52 22.52
C PRO A 168 -6.40 -21.39 23.75
N ALA A 169 -5.43 -21.37 24.67
CA ALA A 169 -5.66 -21.86 26.04
C ALA A 169 -6.53 -20.89 26.86
N ASN A 170 -6.42 -19.59 26.60
CA ASN A 170 -7.22 -18.53 27.22
C ASN A 170 -8.30 -18.03 26.26
N PRO A 171 -9.60 -18.07 26.61
CA PRO A 171 -10.68 -17.56 25.75
C PRO A 171 -10.50 -16.12 25.26
N GLY A 172 -9.81 -15.26 26.03
CA GLY A 172 -9.53 -13.87 25.65
C GLY A 172 -8.59 -13.72 24.46
N ASP A 173 -7.83 -14.76 24.12
CA ASP A 173 -6.90 -14.75 22.99
C ASP A 173 -7.56 -15.30 21.71
N LYS A 174 -8.84 -15.68 21.74
CA LYS A 174 -9.51 -16.32 20.60
C LYS A 174 -9.73 -15.35 19.45
N CYS A 175 -9.47 -15.81 18.23
CA CYS A 175 -9.74 -14.99 17.05
C CYS A 175 -11.25 -14.69 16.90
N PRO A 176 -11.61 -13.44 16.53
CA PRO A 176 -12.97 -13.10 16.12
C PRO A 176 -13.44 -14.01 14.99
N SER A 177 -14.73 -14.32 14.95
CA SER A 177 -15.34 -15.14 13.90
C SER A 177 -15.47 -14.41 12.56
N ASP A 178 -15.52 -13.08 12.60
CA ASP A 178 -15.80 -12.24 11.44
C ASP A 178 -14.52 -11.57 10.92
N ASN A 179 -14.40 -11.52 9.59
CA ASN A 179 -13.31 -10.80 8.93
C ASN A 179 -13.50 -9.31 9.22
N VAL A 180 -12.54 -8.70 9.91
CA VAL A 180 -12.59 -7.27 10.26
C VAL A 180 -12.70 -6.37 9.02
N ILE A 181 -12.32 -6.86 7.83
CA ILE A 181 -12.57 -6.21 6.53
C ILE A 181 -14.05 -6.13 6.20
N ASP A 182 -14.80 -7.21 6.46
CA ASP A 182 -16.22 -7.28 6.16
C ASP A 182 -16.99 -6.34 7.09
N ASP A 183 -16.56 -6.21 8.35
CA ASP A 183 -17.07 -5.21 9.27
C ASP A 183 -16.78 -3.78 8.77
N LEU A 184 -15.53 -3.47 8.38
CA LEU A 184 -15.18 -2.14 7.88
C LEU A 184 -15.95 -1.79 6.60
N ASN A 185 -16.08 -2.75 5.69
CA ASN A 185 -16.86 -2.61 4.47
C ASN A 185 -18.36 -2.44 4.76
N SER A 186 -18.89 -3.13 5.77
CA SER A 186 -20.28 -2.99 6.20
C SER A 186 -20.53 -1.60 6.81
N GLN A 187 -19.60 -1.10 7.61
CA GLN A 187 -19.68 0.25 8.20
C GLN A 187 -19.61 1.32 7.13
N LEU A 188 -18.66 1.24 6.19
CA LEU A 188 -18.56 2.18 5.07
C LEU A 188 -19.82 2.19 4.20
N LYS A 189 -20.38 1.01 3.89
CA LYS A 189 -21.66 0.91 3.15
C LYS A 189 -22.83 1.51 3.93
N ASN A 190 -22.86 1.34 5.24
CA ASN A 190 -23.90 1.90 6.09
C ASN A 190 -23.80 3.43 6.16
N GLU A 191 -22.57 3.96 6.21
CA GLU A 191 -22.32 5.41 6.15
C GLU A 191 -22.69 5.99 4.79
N GLU A 192 -22.31 5.36 3.67
CA GLU A 192 -22.73 5.77 2.31
C GLU A 192 -24.26 5.78 2.15
N ASN A 193 -24.95 4.77 2.70
CA ASN A 193 -26.40 4.70 2.66
C ASN A 193 -27.06 5.79 3.53
N THR A 194 -26.43 6.13 4.66
CA THR A 194 -26.90 7.21 5.54
C THR A 194 -26.72 8.57 4.87
N VAL A 195 -25.57 8.82 4.23
CA VAL A 195 -25.31 10.04 3.47
C VAL A 195 -26.26 10.18 2.28
N ARG A 196 -26.55 9.09 1.56
CA ARG A 196 -27.54 9.08 0.47
C ARG A 196 -28.97 9.33 0.96
N ALA A 197 -29.34 8.79 2.12
CA ALA A 197 -30.65 9.02 2.71
C ALA A 197 -30.83 10.51 3.08
N VAL A 198 -29.81 11.13 3.68
CA VAL A 198 -29.81 12.56 4.03
C VAL A 198 -29.81 13.47 2.79
N ALA A 199 -29.13 13.06 1.71
CA ALA A 199 -29.12 13.82 0.45
C ALA A 199 -30.43 13.68 -0.37
N GLY A 200 -31.23 12.64 -0.12
CA GLY A 200 -32.48 12.36 -0.83
C GLY A 200 -33.73 13.06 -0.27
N GLU A 201 -33.65 13.68 0.91
CA GLU A 201 -34.81 14.34 1.57
C GLU A 201 -35.05 15.80 1.11
N GLY A 202 -34.37 16.25 0.05
CA GLY A 202 -34.42 17.66 -0.40
C GLY A 202 -35.36 18.00 -1.58
N GLU A 203 -35.99 17.04 -2.26
CA GLU A 203 -36.80 17.33 -3.46
C GLU A 203 -38.15 16.60 -3.46
N THR A 204 -39.09 17.03 -2.60
CA THR A 204 -40.53 17.01 -2.90
C THR A 204 -41.27 17.95 -1.95
N GLU A 205 -41.65 19.13 -2.44
CA GLU A 205 -43.00 19.73 -2.30
C GLU A 205 -42.98 21.19 -2.78
N GLY A 206 -43.86 21.53 -3.72
CA GLY A 206 -44.06 22.90 -4.18
C GLY A 206 -44.67 22.99 -5.57
N SER A 207 -45.95 22.61 -5.67
CA SER A 207 -46.83 22.82 -6.82
C SER A 207 -47.01 24.29 -7.20
#